data_AF-A0A1E5L9G4-F1
#
_entry.id   AF-A0A1E5L9G4-F1
#
_cell.length_a   1.000
_cell.length_b   1.000
_cell.length_c   1.000
_cell.angle_alpha   90.00
_cell.angle_beta   90.00
_cell.angle_gamma   90.00
#
_symmetry.space_group_name_H-M   'P 1'
#
loop_
_entity.id
_entity.type
_entity.pdbx_description
1 polymer ?
#
loop_
_entity_poly.entity_id
_entity_poly.type
_entity_poly.pdbx_seq_one_letter_code
_entity_poly.pdbx_strand_id
1 'polypeptide(L)'
;MRKKYKILLGVIVVAFIAWAAVTIYFYQQHTVTTKSIKISGWELEEGNEQVIQWKEILLVNKTAAPDDFDKIARKFDFASKLPIKLQNIAMRLMLFYDKRLVESPHGWTIIISGIALKSDNKSQTDRWMGMDLYLVDENGVPLYLSEGSRRNDDNSNMILYEKRDDKFDPNIRPQKLIWYWDKEKQYELNLTDVMIQTRKYSFFDRKPEATDRIFSFYAAFRDYFINIKKDLNDLVYDEDTQHLLKSIKDNKNSSINYHRPFYIGTYKNFTDVFALRLTYLLERNTSETEKEIIIYFVEEEGKWRSVDVKI
;
A
#
# COMPACT_ATOMS: atom_id res chain seq x y z
N MET A 1 42.29 37.45 10.67
CA MET A 1 40.88 37.26 11.09
C MET A 1 40.68 37.71 12.54
N ARG A 2 39.88 38.77 12.79
CA ARG A 2 39.68 39.37 14.14
C ARG A 2 39.17 38.32 15.14
N LYS A 3 39.64 38.35 16.40
CA LYS A 3 39.32 37.40 17.50
C LYS A 3 37.82 37.06 17.62
N LYS A 4 36.94 38.03 17.34
CA LYS A 4 35.47 37.87 17.31
C LYS A 4 34.97 36.85 16.26
N TYR A 5 35.59 36.81 15.07
CA TYR A 5 35.23 35.83 14.04
C TYR A 5 35.63 34.40 14.42
N LYS A 6 36.75 34.23 15.13
CA LYS A 6 37.18 32.91 15.63
C LYS A 6 36.19 32.37 16.68
N ILE A 7 35.69 33.24 17.57
CA ILE A 7 34.68 32.87 18.56
C ILE A 7 33.36 32.52 17.89
N LEU A 8 32.88 33.38 16.98
CA LEU A 8 31.63 33.13 16.23
C LEU A 8 31.70 31.81 15.43
N LEU A 9 32.82 31.58 14.73
CA LEU A 9 33.04 30.34 14.00
C LEU A 9 33.04 29.13 14.94
N GLY A 10 33.66 29.23 16.11
CA GLY A 10 33.63 28.18 17.13
C GLY A 10 32.22 27.84 17.60
N VAL A 11 31.41 28.87 17.89
CA VAL A 11 29.99 28.70 18.28
C VAL A 11 29.20 28.01 17.17
N ILE A 12 29.39 28.43 15.92
CA ILE A 12 28.73 27.84 14.76
C ILE A 12 29.12 26.36 14.62
N VAL A 13 30.41 26.03 14.72
CA VAL A 13 30.90 24.64 14.63
C VAL A 13 30.30 23.77 15.73
N VAL A 14 30.29 24.25 16.98
CA VAL A 14 29.68 23.52 18.10
C VAL A 14 28.18 23.30 17.87
N ALA A 15 27.47 24.32 17.38
CA ALA A 15 26.05 24.19 17.04
C ALA A 15 25.81 23.15 15.94
N PHE A 16 26.65 23.11 14.90
CA PHE A 16 26.56 22.10 13.84
C PHE A 16 26.87 20.68 14.34
N ILE A 17 27.85 20.51 15.23
CA ILE A 17 28.17 19.21 15.82
C ILE A 17 26.99 18.72 16.68
N ALA A 18 26.45 19.59 17.53
CA ALA A 18 25.28 19.26 18.36
C ALA A 18 24.08 18.91 17.48
N TRP A 19 23.82 19.69 16.43
CA TRP A 19 22.77 19.39 15.46
C TRP A 19 22.99 18.04 14.78
N ALA A 20 24.20 17.75 14.28
CA ALA A 20 24.52 16.47 13.65
C ALA A 20 24.31 15.29 14.61
N ALA A 21 24.74 15.40 15.87
CA ALA A 21 24.52 14.36 16.88
C ALA A 21 23.03 14.09 17.12
N VAL A 22 22.22 15.15 17.24
CA VAL A 22 20.76 15.03 17.38
C VAL A 22 20.13 14.40 16.13
N THR A 23 20.53 14.83 14.93
CA THR A 23 20.04 14.26 13.68
C THR A 23 20.37 12.78 13.54
N ILE A 24 21.60 12.36 13.90
CA ILE A 24 22.00 10.94 13.90
C ILE A 24 21.16 10.13 14.88
N TYR A 25 20.94 10.65 16.09
CA TYR A 25 20.09 10.01 17.09
C TYR A 25 18.66 9.79 16.56
N PHE A 26 18.02 10.82 16.02
CA PHE A 26 16.68 10.68 15.43
C PHE A 26 16.67 9.76 14.21
N TYR A 27 17.70 9.80 13.36
CA TYR A 27 17.81 8.89 12.22
C TYR A 27 17.78 7.41 12.65
N GLN A 28 18.48 7.06 13.73
CA GLN A 28 18.42 5.71 14.30
C GLN A 28 17.04 5.35 14.87
N GLN A 29 16.33 6.32 15.46
CA GLN A 29 14.95 6.11 15.92
C GLN A 29 13.97 5.82 14.78
N HIS A 30 14.22 6.37 13.59
CA HIS A 30 13.42 6.13 12.37
C HIS A 30 13.82 4.88 11.60
N THR A 31 14.83 4.14 12.06
CA THR A 31 15.27 2.93 11.38
C THR A 31 14.36 1.76 11.73
N VAL A 32 13.71 1.19 10.70
CA VAL A 32 12.82 0.03 10.81
C VAL A 32 13.48 -1.16 10.16
N THR A 33 13.43 -2.31 10.81
CA THR A 33 13.77 -3.59 10.19
C THR A 33 12.48 -4.36 9.97
N THR A 34 12.36 -4.93 8.79
CA THR A 34 11.24 -5.78 8.40
C THR A 34 11.74 -7.12 7.93
N LYS A 35 10.97 -8.17 8.21
CA LYS A 35 11.08 -9.47 7.55
C LYS A 35 9.79 -9.69 6.79
N SER A 36 9.87 -9.87 5.47
CA SER A 36 8.71 -10.13 4.64
C SER A 36 8.75 -11.55 4.07
N ILE A 37 7.57 -12.16 4.07
CA ILE A 37 7.26 -13.42 3.41
C ILE A 37 6.21 -13.08 2.36
N LYS A 38 6.61 -13.16 1.09
CA LYS A 38 5.65 -13.05 -0.01
C LYS A 38 4.92 -14.36 -0.14
N ILE A 39 3.59 -14.28 -0.16
CA ILE A 39 2.72 -15.42 -0.43
C ILE A 39 2.27 -15.28 -1.88
N SER A 40 2.44 -16.34 -2.65
CA SER A 40 2.04 -16.39 -4.06
C SER A 40 0.85 -17.31 -4.22
N GLY A 41 -0.13 -16.88 -5.03
CA GLY A 41 -1.33 -17.65 -5.33
C GLY A 41 -2.61 -17.02 -4.81
N TRP A 42 -3.72 -17.54 -5.31
CA TRP A 42 -5.07 -17.32 -4.77
C TRP A 42 -5.52 -18.64 -4.17
N GLU A 43 -6.18 -18.57 -3.01
CA GLU A 43 -6.73 -19.75 -2.35
C GLU A 43 -8.24 -19.54 -2.23
N LEU A 44 -8.97 -20.52 -2.78
CA LEU A 44 -10.42 -20.49 -2.90
C LEU A 44 -10.97 -21.81 -2.40
N GLU A 45 -12.03 -21.71 -1.63
CA GLU A 45 -12.87 -22.84 -1.26
C GLU A 45 -14.02 -23.03 -2.24
N GLU A 46 -14.16 -24.24 -2.74
CA GLU A 46 -15.41 -24.69 -3.36
C GLU A 46 -16.55 -24.63 -2.34
N GLY A 47 -17.59 -23.85 -2.65
CA GLY A 47 -18.90 -23.97 -2.00
C GLY A 47 -19.59 -22.65 -1.65
N ASN A 48 -18.86 -21.54 -1.47
CA ASN A 48 -19.45 -20.23 -1.16
C ASN A 48 -18.55 -19.08 -1.64
N GLU A 49 -18.58 -18.80 -2.96
CA GLU A 49 -18.32 -17.54 -3.69
C GLU A 49 -17.30 -16.48 -3.16
N GLN A 50 -16.32 -16.84 -2.32
CA GLN A 50 -15.40 -15.87 -1.72
C GLN A 50 -13.96 -16.36 -1.84
N VAL A 51 -13.16 -15.56 -2.56
CA VAL A 51 -11.75 -15.86 -2.88
C VAL A 51 -10.86 -15.02 -2.00
N ILE A 52 -9.84 -15.64 -1.41
CA ILE A 52 -8.84 -14.93 -0.61
C ILE A 52 -7.49 -15.04 -1.32
N GLN A 53 -6.80 -13.91 -1.38
CA GLN A 53 -5.39 -13.89 -1.72
C GLN A 53 -4.61 -13.25 -0.58
N TRP A 54 -3.82 -14.09 0.07
CA TRP A 54 -2.74 -13.65 0.94
C TRP A 54 -1.61 -13.10 0.07
N LYS A 55 -1.18 -11.87 0.31
CA LYS A 55 -0.09 -11.24 -0.46
C LYS A 55 1.24 -11.27 0.29
N GLU A 56 1.21 -10.88 1.56
CA GLU A 56 2.42 -10.72 2.34
C GLU A 56 2.14 -10.90 3.83
N ILE A 57 3.04 -11.62 4.49
CA ILE A 57 3.23 -11.58 5.94
C ILE A 57 4.47 -10.74 6.20
N LEU A 58 4.32 -9.76 7.09
CA LEU A 58 5.37 -8.82 7.44
C LEU A 58 5.56 -8.80 8.94
N LEU A 59 6.80 -8.99 9.36
CA LEU A 59 7.22 -8.79 10.74
C LEU A 59 7.95 -7.45 10.81
N VAL A 60 7.57 -6.59 11.76
CA VAL A 60 8.13 -5.24 11.91
C VAL A 60 8.60 -5.02 13.34
N ASN A 61 9.83 -4.55 13.51
CA ASN A 61 10.39 -4.29 14.84
C ASN A 61 9.85 -3.02 15.51
N LYS A 62 9.37 -2.05 14.72
CA LYS A 62 8.88 -0.75 15.21
C LYS A 62 7.67 -0.29 14.40
N THR A 63 6.65 0.20 15.11
CA THR A 63 5.44 0.77 14.51
C THR A 63 5.36 2.27 14.75
N ALA A 64 4.51 2.97 14.00
CA ALA A 64 4.30 4.40 14.23
C ALA A 64 3.59 4.60 15.57
N ALA A 65 4.09 5.54 16.38
CA ALA A 65 3.33 6.02 17.53
C ALA A 65 1.94 6.53 17.08
N PRO A 66 0.90 6.39 17.91
CA PRO A 66 -0.39 7.01 17.66
C PRO A 66 -0.24 8.50 17.35
N ASP A 67 -1.02 8.98 16.39
CA ASP A 67 -0.98 10.39 16.00
C ASP A 67 -1.56 11.27 17.12
N ASP A 68 -0.77 12.24 17.55
CA ASP A 68 -1.21 13.32 18.44
C ASP A 68 -1.77 14.46 17.57
N PHE A 69 -3.08 14.43 17.34
CA PHE A 69 -3.76 15.36 16.43
C PHE A 69 -3.56 16.83 16.83
N ASP A 70 -3.48 17.14 18.13
CA ASP A 70 -3.24 18.49 18.62
C ASP A 70 -1.83 18.98 18.24
N LYS A 71 -0.81 18.13 18.40
CA LYS A 71 0.55 18.44 17.94
C LYS A 71 0.62 18.59 16.42
N ILE A 72 -0.08 17.74 15.68
CA ILE A 72 -0.13 17.82 14.20
C ILE A 72 -0.77 19.15 13.78
N ALA A 73 -1.89 19.55 14.37
CA ALA A 73 -2.56 20.80 14.08
C ALA A 73 -1.64 22.02 14.30
N ARG A 74 -0.89 22.06 15.42
CA ARG A 74 0.07 23.13 15.70
C ARG A 74 1.19 23.22 14.66
N LYS A 75 1.70 22.08 14.17
CA LYS A 75 2.72 22.05 13.11
C LYS A 75 2.18 22.59 11.80
N PHE A 76 0.94 22.22 11.44
CA PHE A 76 0.28 22.77 10.26
C PHE A 76 0.09 24.28 10.36
N ASP A 77 -0.34 24.80 11.51
CA ASP A 77 -0.46 26.24 11.76
C ASP A 77 0.88 26.98 11.67
N PHE A 78 1.97 26.36 12.14
CA PHE A 78 3.30 26.92 11.94
C PHE A 78 3.72 26.90 10.46
N ALA A 79 3.55 25.76 9.79
CA ALA A 79 3.98 25.60 8.40
C ALA A 79 3.20 26.50 7.44
N SER A 80 1.91 26.74 7.67
CA SER A 80 1.07 27.60 6.83
C SER A 80 1.55 29.06 6.79
N LYS A 81 2.28 29.51 7.82
CA LYS A 81 2.88 30.85 7.91
C LYS A 81 4.16 30.99 7.08
N LEU A 82 4.72 29.89 6.58
CA LEU A 82 5.90 29.90 5.71
C LEU A 82 5.51 30.02 4.23
N PRO A 83 6.41 30.50 3.36
CA PRO A 83 6.23 30.44 1.91
C PRO A 83 5.90 29.03 1.44
N ILE A 84 4.99 28.88 0.47
CA ILE A 84 4.46 27.58 -0.04
C ILE A 84 5.57 26.54 -0.29
N LYS A 85 6.69 26.97 -0.90
CA LYS A 85 7.83 26.09 -1.20
C LYS A 85 8.48 25.47 0.04
N LEU A 86 8.42 26.15 1.19
CA LEU A 86 9.03 25.72 2.45
C LEU A 86 8.05 24.97 3.36
N GLN A 87 6.74 25.07 3.14
CA GLN A 87 5.75 24.45 4.03
C GLN A 87 5.95 22.93 4.13
N ASN A 88 6.09 22.25 2.99
CA ASN A 88 6.33 20.81 2.94
C ASN A 88 7.67 20.41 3.57
N ILE A 89 8.72 21.21 3.37
CA ILE A 89 10.05 20.95 3.94
C ILE A 89 9.99 21.08 5.46
N ALA A 90 9.38 22.16 5.96
CA ALA A 90 9.20 22.40 7.38
C ALA A 90 8.35 21.31 8.04
N MET A 91 7.22 20.92 7.41
CA MET A 91 6.39 19.82 7.91
C MET A 91 7.17 18.51 8.02
N ARG A 92 7.96 18.14 7.00
CA ARG A 92 8.78 16.93 7.03
C ARG A 92 9.83 16.98 8.13
N LEU A 93 10.52 18.12 8.32
CA LEU A 93 11.50 18.28 9.38
C LEU A 93 10.86 18.21 10.78
N MET A 94 9.73 18.89 10.99
CA MET A 94 9.00 18.83 12.27
C MET A 94 8.48 17.43 12.56
N LEU A 95 8.03 16.69 11.54
CA LEU A 95 7.62 15.29 11.70
C LEU A 95 8.81 14.37 11.96
N PHE A 96 9.98 14.62 11.36
CA PHE A 96 11.21 13.87 11.66
C PHE A 96 11.60 13.96 13.14
N TYR A 97 11.54 15.14 13.74
CA TYR A 97 11.93 15.32 15.14
C TYR A 97 10.84 14.96 16.16
N ASP A 98 9.63 14.61 15.73
CA ASP A 98 8.50 14.35 16.64
C ASP A 98 7.89 12.96 16.49
N LYS A 99 7.71 12.46 15.27
CA LYS A 99 7.07 11.16 15.02
C LYS A 99 8.07 10.05 15.30
N ARG A 100 8.07 9.52 16.52
CA ARG A 100 8.95 8.40 16.87
C ARG A 100 8.27 7.09 16.49
N LEU A 101 9.07 6.18 15.96
CA LEU A 101 8.69 4.79 15.87
C LEU A 101 8.90 4.15 17.24
N VAL A 102 7.94 3.34 17.67
CA VAL A 102 7.94 2.71 18.99
C VAL A 102 8.18 1.23 18.78
N GLU A 103 9.10 0.67 19.57
CA GLU A 103 9.28 -0.78 19.65
C GLU A 103 8.04 -1.35 20.33
N SER A 104 7.48 -2.43 19.78
CA SER A 104 6.37 -3.07 20.48
C SER A 104 6.90 -3.66 21.80
N PRO A 105 6.22 -3.42 22.93
CA PRO A 105 6.66 -3.90 24.24
C PRO A 105 6.69 -5.44 24.33
N HIS A 106 6.09 -6.14 23.36
CA HIS A 106 5.91 -7.59 23.38
C HIS A 106 6.65 -8.32 22.25
N GLY A 107 7.47 -7.62 21.45
CA GLY A 107 8.27 -8.22 20.39
C GLY A 107 8.15 -7.48 19.06
N TRP A 108 8.06 -8.22 17.96
CA TRP A 108 7.79 -7.67 16.64
C TRP A 108 6.29 -7.73 16.34
N THR A 109 5.80 -6.71 15.65
CA THR A 109 4.43 -6.67 15.14
C THR A 109 4.34 -7.51 13.88
N ILE A 110 3.40 -8.46 13.86
CA ILE A 110 2.99 -9.23 12.69
C ILE A 110 1.92 -8.45 11.96
N ILE A 111 2.04 -8.35 10.65
CA ILE A 111 1.03 -7.77 9.77
C ILE A 111 0.82 -8.75 8.63
N ILE A 112 -0.40 -9.26 8.51
CA ILE A 112 -0.81 -10.10 7.38
C ILE A 112 -1.79 -9.29 6.54
N SER A 113 -1.50 -9.20 5.24
CA SER A 113 -2.29 -8.42 4.31
C SER A 113 -2.70 -9.22 3.08
N GLY A 114 -3.90 -8.94 2.58
CA GLY A 114 -4.45 -9.66 1.44
C GLY A 114 -5.64 -8.95 0.79
N ILE A 115 -6.18 -9.63 -0.21
CA ILE A 115 -7.35 -9.23 -0.99
C ILE A 115 -8.41 -10.32 -0.83
N ALA A 116 -9.62 -9.93 -0.50
CA ALA A 116 -10.80 -10.78 -0.46
C ALA A 116 -11.78 -10.36 -1.57
N LEU A 117 -12.42 -11.31 -2.24
CA LEU A 117 -13.41 -11.02 -3.28
C LEU A 117 -14.83 -11.20 -2.75
N LYS A 118 -15.70 -10.25 -3.09
CA LYS A 118 -17.13 -10.32 -2.84
C LYS A 118 -17.79 -11.24 -3.86
N SER A 119 -18.61 -12.15 -3.36
CA SER A 119 -19.51 -12.99 -4.14
C SER A 119 -20.54 -12.18 -4.94
N ASP A 120 -21.02 -11.08 -4.35
CA ASP A 120 -22.11 -10.24 -4.84
C ASP A 120 -22.03 -8.86 -4.17
N ASN A 121 -22.41 -7.80 -4.89
CA ASN A 121 -22.38 -6.41 -4.37
C ASN A 121 -23.28 -6.19 -3.14
N LYS A 122 -24.04 -7.20 -2.72
CA LYS A 122 -25.00 -7.17 -1.60
C LYS A 122 -24.65 -8.12 -0.45
N SER A 123 -23.66 -9.02 -0.56
CA SER A 123 -23.32 -9.89 0.57
C SER A 123 -22.75 -9.09 1.73
N GLN A 124 -23.17 -9.49 2.92
CA GLN A 124 -22.78 -8.90 4.18
C GLN A 124 -21.28 -9.05 4.39
N THR A 125 -20.56 -7.99 4.04
CA THR A 125 -19.12 -7.79 4.28
C THR A 125 -18.70 -8.02 5.73
N ASP A 126 -19.61 -8.03 6.70
CA ASP A 126 -19.35 -8.15 8.14
C ASP A 126 -18.80 -9.51 8.58
N ARG A 127 -18.99 -10.59 7.81
CA ARG A 127 -18.42 -11.91 8.16
C ARG A 127 -16.89 -11.93 8.15
N TRP A 128 -16.25 -11.10 7.33
CA TRP A 128 -14.79 -11.04 7.20
C TRP A 128 -14.07 -10.60 8.49
N MET A 129 -14.71 -9.79 9.34
CA MET A 129 -14.11 -9.41 10.63
C MET A 129 -14.12 -10.57 11.64
N GLY A 130 -14.98 -11.58 11.42
CA GLY A 130 -15.10 -12.78 12.24
C GLY A 130 -14.12 -13.89 11.87
N MET A 131 -13.26 -13.72 10.86
CA MET A 131 -12.23 -14.71 10.53
C MET A 131 -11.17 -14.74 11.63
N ASP A 132 -11.05 -15.90 12.28
CA ASP A 132 -9.99 -16.19 13.23
C ASP A 132 -8.74 -16.61 12.44
N LEU A 133 -7.63 -15.89 12.64
CA LEU A 133 -6.38 -16.07 11.90
C LEU A 133 -5.25 -16.35 12.88
N TYR A 134 -4.49 -17.41 12.61
CA TYR A 134 -3.38 -17.87 13.43
C TYR A 134 -2.12 -18.04 12.59
N LEU A 135 -1.03 -17.43 13.03
CA LEU A 135 0.29 -17.72 12.49
C LEU A 135 0.95 -18.78 13.37
N VAL A 136 1.28 -19.94 12.80
CA VAL A 136 1.94 -21.03 13.52
C VAL A 136 3.43 -20.96 13.25
N ASP A 137 4.19 -20.98 14.33
CA ASP A 137 5.64 -20.89 14.33
C ASP A 137 6.32 -22.26 14.17
N GLU A 138 7.66 -22.30 14.14
CA GLU A 138 8.40 -23.56 13.97
C GLU A 138 8.36 -24.51 15.16
N ASN A 139 7.92 -24.02 16.32
CA ASN A 139 7.68 -24.83 17.51
C ASN A 139 6.23 -25.33 17.59
N GLY A 140 5.39 -24.97 16.61
CA GLY A 140 3.97 -25.32 16.59
C GLY A 140 3.09 -24.43 17.46
N VAL A 141 3.58 -23.28 17.94
CA VAL A 141 2.81 -22.34 18.76
C VAL A 141 1.93 -21.48 17.85
N PRO A 142 0.59 -21.51 18.00
CA PRO A 142 -0.30 -20.65 17.23
C PRO A 142 -0.39 -19.25 17.86
N LEU A 143 -0.13 -18.22 17.05
CA LEU A 143 -0.27 -16.82 17.42
C LEU A 143 -1.53 -16.24 16.79
N TYR A 144 -2.51 -15.92 17.64
CA TYR A 144 -3.80 -15.38 17.21
C TYR A 144 -3.70 -13.90 16.81
N LEU A 145 -4.17 -13.56 15.62
CA LEU A 145 -4.17 -12.18 15.12
C LEU A 145 -5.49 -11.47 15.46
N SER A 146 -5.49 -10.81 16.61
CA SER A 146 -6.70 -10.24 17.22
C SER A 146 -7.18 -8.94 16.58
N GLU A 147 -6.26 -8.13 16.06
CA GLU A 147 -6.62 -6.83 15.48
C GLU A 147 -6.74 -6.94 13.97
N GLY A 148 -7.71 -6.24 13.39
CA GLY A 148 -7.87 -6.19 11.95
C GLY A 148 -8.43 -4.86 11.47
N SER A 149 -8.10 -4.53 10.24
CA SER A 149 -8.74 -3.45 9.51
C SER A 149 -9.18 -3.96 8.15
N ARG A 150 -10.27 -3.38 7.65
CA ARG A 150 -10.73 -3.62 6.28
C ARG A 150 -10.92 -2.29 5.59
N ARG A 151 -10.64 -2.27 4.31
CA ARG A 151 -11.02 -1.19 3.42
C ARG A 151 -11.86 -1.77 2.30
N ASN A 152 -13.10 -1.31 2.25
CA ASN A 152 -14.05 -1.64 1.22
C ASN A 152 -14.37 -0.36 0.47
N ASP A 153 -14.33 -0.42 -0.87
CA ASP A 153 -14.79 0.67 -1.72
C ASP A 153 -16.13 0.23 -2.36
N ASP A 154 -17.17 1.08 -2.27
CA ASP A 154 -18.56 0.72 -2.60
C ASP A 154 -18.78 0.28 -4.07
N ASN A 155 -17.83 0.55 -4.96
CA ASN A 155 -17.85 0.17 -6.39
C ASN A 155 -16.77 -0.85 -6.77
N SER A 156 -16.21 -1.58 -5.79
CA SER A 156 -15.26 -2.66 -6.02
C SER A 156 -15.82 -3.98 -5.49
N ASN A 157 -15.57 -5.07 -6.21
CA ASN A 157 -15.80 -6.43 -5.69
C ASN A 157 -14.62 -6.90 -4.81
N MET A 158 -13.67 -6.03 -4.48
CA MET A 158 -12.50 -6.35 -3.67
C MET A 158 -12.62 -5.72 -2.29
N ILE A 159 -12.19 -6.47 -1.28
CA ILE A 159 -12.02 -6.02 0.08
C ILE A 159 -10.54 -6.17 0.40
N LEU A 160 -9.92 -5.07 0.77
CA LEU A 160 -8.55 -5.09 1.26
C LEU A 160 -8.61 -5.31 2.75
N TYR A 161 -7.86 -6.27 3.25
CA TYR A 161 -7.85 -6.56 4.67
C TYR A 161 -6.43 -6.67 5.21
N GLU A 162 -6.32 -6.32 6.49
CA GLU A 162 -5.10 -6.43 7.28
C GLU A 162 -5.47 -7.05 8.63
N LYS A 163 -4.65 -7.99 9.10
CA LYS A 163 -4.70 -8.56 10.45
C LYS A 163 -3.35 -8.39 11.13
N ARG A 164 -3.33 -8.06 12.42
CA ARG A 164 -2.10 -7.74 13.16
C ARG A 164 -2.12 -8.19 14.62
N ASP A 165 -0.94 -8.43 15.17
CA ASP A 165 -0.67 -8.61 16.61
C ASP A 165 0.82 -8.31 16.91
N ASP A 166 1.13 -8.09 18.18
CA ASP A 166 2.37 -7.50 18.68
C ASP A 166 3.30 -8.50 19.40
N LYS A 167 3.04 -9.81 19.26
CA LYS A 167 3.64 -10.87 20.10
C LYS A 167 4.61 -11.81 19.39
N PHE A 168 5.28 -11.36 18.33
CA PHE A 168 6.17 -12.25 17.56
C PHE A 168 7.63 -12.15 18.00
N ASP A 169 8.23 -13.29 18.34
CA ASP A 169 9.69 -13.37 18.50
C ASP A 169 10.35 -13.37 17.12
N PRO A 170 11.18 -12.36 16.79
CA PRO A 170 11.81 -12.27 15.49
C PRO A 170 12.74 -13.43 15.14
N ASN A 171 13.19 -14.22 16.11
CA ASN A 171 14.07 -15.35 15.85
C ASN A 171 13.31 -16.57 15.35
N ILE A 172 11.99 -16.61 15.54
CA ILE A 172 11.19 -17.75 15.19
C ILE A 172 10.73 -17.66 13.73
N ARG A 173 10.76 -18.79 13.02
CA ARG A 173 10.29 -18.88 11.64
C ARG A 173 8.79 -19.21 11.56
N PRO A 174 7.97 -18.43 10.84
CA PRO A 174 6.60 -18.82 10.52
C PRO A 174 6.58 -20.09 9.66
N GLN A 175 5.81 -21.10 10.05
CA GLN A 175 5.67 -22.37 9.32
C GLN A 175 4.33 -22.51 8.62
N LYS A 176 3.25 -22.01 9.22
CA LYS A 176 1.91 -22.12 8.63
C LYS A 176 1.06 -20.90 8.94
N LEU A 177 0.15 -20.59 8.04
CA LEU A 177 -0.97 -19.69 8.29
C LEU A 177 -2.24 -20.53 8.37
N ILE A 178 -2.97 -20.44 9.47
CA ILE A 178 -4.23 -21.15 9.69
C ILE A 178 -5.34 -20.13 9.82
N TRP A 179 -6.46 -20.33 9.11
CA TRP A 179 -7.64 -19.49 9.28
C TRP A 179 -8.91 -20.31 9.37
N TYR A 180 -9.90 -19.74 10.06
CA TYR A 180 -11.21 -20.34 10.23
C TYR A 180 -12.28 -19.44 9.63
N TRP A 181 -13.09 -20.01 8.76
CA TRP A 181 -14.30 -19.35 8.28
C TRP A 181 -15.49 -19.75 9.14
N ASP A 182 -16.18 -18.77 9.71
CA ASP A 182 -17.38 -18.95 10.56
C ASP A 182 -17.20 -20.00 11.69
N LYS A 183 -15.94 -20.26 12.12
CA LYS A 183 -15.53 -21.27 13.13
C LYS A 183 -15.85 -22.73 12.78
N GLU A 184 -16.32 -23.01 11.56
CA GLU A 184 -16.72 -24.36 11.16
C GLU A 184 -15.66 -25.07 10.32
N LYS A 185 -14.93 -24.32 9.47
CA LYS A 185 -13.95 -24.89 8.55
C LYS A 185 -12.58 -24.26 8.71
N GLN A 186 -11.58 -25.13 8.86
CA GLN A 186 -10.18 -24.77 8.99
C GLN A 186 -9.49 -24.87 7.64
N TYR A 187 -8.64 -23.89 7.36
CA TYR A 187 -7.72 -23.88 6.23
C TYR A 187 -6.30 -23.69 6.71
N GLU A 188 -5.35 -24.19 5.93
CA GLU A 188 -3.95 -23.98 6.20
C GLU A 188 -3.17 -23.70 4.91
N LEU A 189 -2.23 -22.76 5.02
CA LEU A 189 -1.21 -22.48 4.02
C LEU A 189 0.15 -22.78 4.64
N ASN A 190 0.91 -23.65 3.97
CA ASN A 190 2.27 -23.99 4.37
C ASN A 190 3.26 -22.89 3.94
N LEU A 191 4.08 -22.44 4.88
CA LEU A 191 5.09 -21.39 4.73
C LEU A 191 6.52 -21.94 4.87
N THR A 192 6.72 -23.24 5.01
CA THR A 192 8.03 -23.84 5.28
C THR A 192 9.07 -23.56 4.19
N ASP A 193 8.65 -23.48 2.92
CA ASP A 193 9.55 -23.29 1.77
C ASP A 193 9.63 -21.85 1.26
N VAL A 194 8.97 -20.91 1.94
CA VAL A 194 8.98 -19.50 1.51
C VAL A 194 10.28 -18.80 1.93
N MET A 195 10.79 -17.95 1.03
CA MET A 195 11.98 -17.13 1.29
C MET A 195 11.61 -15.92 2.15
N ILE A 196 12.32 -15.74 3.27
CA ILE A 196 12.19 -14.56 4.13
C ILE A 196 13.15 -13.47 3.64
N GLN A 197 12.60 -12.34 3.20
CA GLN A 197 13.40 -11.17 2.82
C GLN A 197 13.52 -10.21 4.00
N THR A 198 14.75 -9.88 4.41
CA THR A 198 14.98 -8.86 5.45
C THR A 198 15.33 -7.54 4.80
N ARG A 199 14.61 -6.46 5.15
CA ARG A 199 14.89 -5.11 4.65
C ARG A 199 14.94 -4.10 5.80
N LYS A 200 15.87 -3.16 5.70
CA LYS A 200 15.97 -2.01 6.60
C LYS A 200 15.52 -0.76 5.88
N TYR A 201 14.66 -0.01 6.54
CA TYR A 201 14.11 1.25 6.09
C TYR A 201 14.54 2.37 7.02
N SER A 202 14.58 3.59 6.52
CA SER A 202 14.93 4.78 7.29
C SER A 202 13.92 5.90 7.01
N PHE A 203 14.14 7.06 7.62
CA PHE A 203 13.32 8.23 7.32
C PHE A 203 13.37 8.64 5.83
N PHE A 204 14.54 8.51 5.19
CA PHE A 204 14.71 8.89 3.78
C PHE A 204 14.28 7.78 2.81
N ASP A 205 14.33 6.53 3.26
CA ASP A 205 13.86 5.35 2.52
C ASP A 205 12.73 4.69 3.30
N ARG A 206 11.53 5.22 3.12
CA ARG A 206 10.37 4.85 3.94
C ARG A 206 9.95 3.41 3.70
N LYS A 207 9.59 2.69 4.76
CA LYS A 207 8.91 1.40 4.65
C LYS A 207 7.60 1.60 3.88
N PRO A 208 7.29 0.76 2.86
CA PRO A 208 5.97 0.76 2.24
C PRO A 208 4.87 0.58 3.28
N GLU A 209 3.80 1.35 3.18
CA GLU A 209 2.60 1.13 3.99
C GLU A 209 1.84 -0.12 3.47
N ALA A 210 0.94 -0.67 4.27
CA ALA A 210 0.08 -1.76 3.80
C ALA A 210 -0.76 -1.32 2.60
N THR A 211 -1.23 -0.08 2.63
CA THR A 211 -1.82 0.60 1.48
C THR A 211 -0.87 0.59 0.29
N ASP A 212 0.37 1.06 0.37
CA ASP A 212 1.30 1.04 -0.78
C ASP A 212 1.52 -0.37 -1.38
N ARG A 213 1.45 -1.42 -0.57
CA ARG A 213 1.72 -2.81 -0.99
C ARG A 213 0.52 -3.46 -1.65
N ILE A 214 -0.65 -3.29 -1.05
CA ILE A 214 -1.91 -3.81 -1.57
C ILE A 214 -2.37 -2.96 -2.78
N PHE A 215 -2.13 -1.64 -2.72
CA PHE A 215 -2.40 -0.69 -3.79
C PHE A 215 -1.27 -0.59 -4.82
N SER A 216 -0.31 -1.53 -4.85
CA SER A 216 0.64 -1.62 -5.97
C SER A 216 -0.10 -1.65 -7.31
N PHE A 217 -1.32 -2.22 -7.33
CA PHE A 217 -2.26 -2.15 -8.44
C PHE A 217 -2.65 -0.71 -8.81
N TYR A 218 -3.14 0.07 -7.85
CA TYR A 218 -3.56 1.46 -8.07
C TYR A 218 -2.38 2.38 -8.38
N ALA A 219 -1.22 2.15 -7.77
CA ALA A 219 0.01 2.86 -8.06
C ALA A 219 0.45 2.57 -9.51
N ALA A 220 0.46 1.29 -9.91
CA ALA A 220 0.76 0.90 -11.29
C ALA A 220 -0.29 1.39 -12.29
N PHE A 221 -1.57 1.45 -11.91
CA PHE A 221 -2.61 2.10 -12.70
C PHE A 221 -2.33 3.60 -12.86
N ARG A 222 -2.03 4.30 -11.75
CA ARG A 222 -1.72 5.72 -11.79
C ARG A 222 -0.50 5.98 -12.65
N ASP A 223 0.53 5.15 -12.52
CA ASP A 223 1.74 5.19 -13.34
C ASP A 223 1.41 4.88 -14.80
N TYR A 224 0.56 3.89 -15.09
CA TYR A 224 0.07 3.57 -16.42
C TYR A 224 -0.65 4.77 -17.04
N PHE A 225 -1.48 5.50 -16.31
CA PHE A 225 -2.16 6.71 -16.80
C PHE A 225 -1.23 7.90 -17.00
N ILE A 226 -0.31 8.13 -16.06
CA ILE A 226 0.71 9.17 -16.18
C ILE A 226 1.64 8.88 -17.36
N ASN A 227 1.92 7.59 -17.62
CA ASN A 227 2.79 7.16 -18.70
C ASN A 227 2.04 7.04 -20.04
N ILE A 228 0.74 6.71 -20.08
CA ILE A 228 -0.12 6.90 -21.27
C ILE A 228 -0.06 8.35 -21.74
N LYS A 229 -0.04 9.31 -20.80
CA LYS A 229 0.13 10.72 -21.16
C LYS A 229 1.51 11.02 -21.77
N LYS A 230 2.52 10.17 -21.55
CA LYS A 230 3.88 10.35 -22.07
C LYS A 230 4.12 9.53 -23.34
N ASP A 231 3.93 8.22 -23.32
CA ASP A 231 4.27 7.30 -24.41
C ASP A 231 3.11 6.35 -24.75
N LEU A 232 2.37 6.69 -25.82
CA LEU A 232 1.31 5.85 -26.41
C LEU A 232 1.82 4.86 -27.46
N ASN A 233 3.11 4.93 -27.81
CA ASN A 233 3.68 4.26 -28.98
C ASN A 233 4.05 2.78 -28.76
N ASP A 234 4.17 2.34 -27.50
CA ASP A 234 4.71 1.00 -27.17
C ASP A 234 3.63 -0.05 -26.91
N LEU A 235 2.35 0.31 -27.01
CA LEU A 235 1.22 -0.58 -26.74
C LEU A 235 0.45 -0.81 -28.05
N VAL A 236 0.33 -2.08 -28.45
CA VAL A 236 -0.39 -2.49 -29.66
C VAL A 236 -1.88 -2.33 -29.40
N TYR A 237 -2.46 -1.26 -29.94
CA TYR A 237 -3.90 -0.97 -29.87
C TYR A 237 -4.52 -0.99 -31.27
N ASP A 238 -5.80 -1.30 -31.37
CA ASP A 238 -6.59 -1.00 -32.56
C ASP A 238 -6.68 0.53 -32.81
N GLU A 239 -6.96 0.92 -34.05
CA GLU A 239 -6.95 2.31 -34.51
C GLU A 239 -7.96 3.20 -33.76
N ASP A 240 -9.12 2.65 -33.39
CA ASP A 240 -10.15 3.34 -32.63
C ASP A 240 -9.71 3.62 -31.19
N THR A 241 -9.02 2.66 -30.58
CA THR A 241 -8.41 2.79 -29.24
C THR A 241 -7.30 3.83 -29.23
N GLN A 242 -6.44 3.86 -30.25
CA GLN A 242 -5.40 4.90 -30.37
C GLN A 242 -6.02 6.30 -30.50
N HIS A 243 -7.06 6.44 -31.33
CA HIS A 243 -7.74 7.71 -31.52
C HIS A 243 -8.41 8.19 -30.22
N LEU A 244 -9.06 7.29 -29.47
CA LEU A 244 -9.68 7.63 -28.18
C LEU A 244 -8.63 8.03 -27.13
N LEU A 245 -7.56 7.25 -26.96
CA LEU A 245 -6.49 7.56 -26.01
C LEU A 245 -5.77 8.87 -26.34
N LYS A 246 -5.57 9.16 -27.62
CA LYS A 246 -5.05 10.45 -28.10
C LYS A 246 -6.00 11.59 -27.74
N SER A 247 -7.31 11.40 -27.93
CA SER A 247 -8.31 12.42 -27.54
C SER A 247 -8.33 12.68 -26.02
N ILE A 248 -8.11 11.65 -25.20
CA ILE A 248 -7.98 11.77 -23.73
C ILE A 248 -6.71 12.53 -23.34
N LYS A 249 -5.60 12.31 -24.08
CA LYS A 249 -4.33 13.01 -23.86
C LYS A 249 -4.42 14.49 -24.21
N ASP A 250 -5.08 14.81 -25.33
CA ASP A 250 -5.12 16.15 -25.90
C ASP A 250 -6.22 17.04 -25.29
N ASN A 251 -7.27 16.45 -24.71
CA ASN A 251 -8.40 17.19 -24.15
C ASN A 251 -8.14 17.64 -22.71
N LYS A 252 -7.94 18.95 -22.51
CA LYS A 252 -7.74 19.55 -21.18
C LYS A 252 -9.03 19.65 -20.34
N ASN A 253 -10.21 19.50 -20.97
CA ASN A 253 -11.52 19.75 -20.36
C ASN A 253 -12.36 18.48 -20.16
N SER A 254 -11.86 17.30 -20.50
CA SER A 254 -12.61 16.06 -20.27
C SER A 254 -12.66 15.70 -18.79
N SER A 255 -13.86 15.60 -18.21
CA SER A 255 -14.08 14.94 -16.93
C SER A 255 -13.91 13.44 -17.12
N ILE A 256 -12.78 12.91 -16.66
CA ILE A 256 -12.55 11.47 -16.58
C ILE A 256 -13.02 11.01 -15.22
N ASN A 257 -14.08 10.22 -15.19
CA ASN A 257 -14.54 9.56 -13.98
C ASN A 257 -13.88 8.18 -13.89
N TYR A 258 -13.11 8.00 -12.82
CA TYR A 258 -12.43 6.74 -12.54
C TYR A 258 -13.32 5.89 -11.64
N HIS A 259 -13.71 4.71 -12.11
CA HIS A 259 -14.27 3.70 -11.21
C HIS A 259 -13.13 3.02 -10.44
N ARG A 260 -13.48 2.36 -9.35
CA ARG A 260 -12.51 1.61 -8.57
C ARG A 260 -12.17 0.29 -9.31
N PRO A 261 -10.96 -0.26 -9.16
CA PRO A 261 -10.58 -1.55 -9.71
C PRO A 261 -11.48 -2.68 -9.20
N PHE A 262 -11.65 -3.70 -10.03
CA PHE A 262 -12.38 -4.91 -9.70
C PHE A 262 -11.66 -6.13 -10.28
N TYR A 263 -11.76 -7.26 -9.61
CA TYR A 263 -11.19 -8.53 -10.08
C TYR A 263 -12.18 -9.22 -11.02
N ILE A 264 -11.70 -9.82 -12.11
CA ILE A 264 -12.54 -10.51 -13.09
C ILE A 264 -12.14 -11.98 -13.30
N GLY A 265 -11.14 -12.49 -12.58
CA GLY A 265 -10.71 -13.88 -12.71
C GLY A 265 -9.86 -14.11 -13.94
N THR A 266 -10.42 -14.82 -14.91
CA THR A 266 -9.71 -15.16 -16.15
C THR A 266 -10.17 -14.26 -17.29
N TYR A 267 -9.23 -13.73 -18.07
CA TYR A 267 -9.53 -12.96 -19.27
C TYR A 267 -8.57 -13.32 -20.40
N LYS A 268 -9.14 -13.75 -21.54
CA LYS A 268 -8.38 -14.39 -22.63
C LYS A 268 -7.54 -15.56 -22.07
N ASN A 269 -6.22 -15.51 -22.22
CA ASN A 269 -5.30 -16.54 -21.74
C ASN A 269 -4.59 -16.14 -20.43
N PHE A 270 -5.04 -15.06 -19.77
CA PHE A 270 -4.48 -14.59 -18.51
C PHE A 270 -5.38 -15.01 -17.34
N THR A 271 -4.75 -15.50 -16.27
CA THR A 271 -5.38 -15.70 -14.96
C THR A 271 -5.13 -14.49 -14.06
N ASP A 272 -5.93 -14.37 -13.00
CA ASP A 272 -5.80 -13.32 -11.98
C ASP A 272 -5.84 -11.89 -12.54
N VAL A 273 -6.79 -11.67 -13.44
CA VAL A 273 -6.95 -10.41 -14.15
C VAL A 273 -7.78 -9.46 -13.31
N PHE A 274 -7.28 -8.23 -13.21
CA PHE A 274 -7.97 -7.10 -12.63
C PHE A 274 -8.34 -6.13 -13.73
N ALA A 275 -9.49 -5.49 -13.60
CA ALA A 275 -10.00 -4.55 -14.55
C ALA A 275 -10.29 -3.21 -13.87
N LEU A 276 -10.16 -2.16 -14.66
CA LEU A 276 -10.56 -0.81 -14.28
C LEU A 276 -11.53 -0.27 -15.32
N ARG A 277 -12.67 0.20 -14.84
CA ARG A 277 -13.62 0.93 -15.66
C ARG A 277 -13.35 2.43 -15.58
N LEU A 278 -13.40 3.07 -16.72
CA LEU A 278 -13.28 4.52 -16.87
C LEU A 278 -14.48 4.98 -17.64
N THR A 279 -14.97 6.14 -17.27
CA THR A 279 -16.07 6.76 -17.98
C THR A 279 -15.67 8.15 -18.38
N TYR A 280 -15.83 8.44 -19.66
CA TYR A 280 -15.38 9.66 -20.30
C TYR A 280 -16.57 10.32 -21.00
N LEU A 281 -16.75 11.61 -20.78
CA LEU A 281 -17.76 12.42 -21.47
C LEU A 281 -17.12 13.11 -22.69
N LEU A 282 -17.52 12.70 -23.90
CA LEU A 282 -17.21 13.45 -25.13
C LEU A 282 -18.26 14.55 -25.29
N GLU A 283 -17.83 15.79 -25.09
CA GLU A 283 -18.56 16.93 -25.64
C GLU A 283 -18.32 16.99 -27.15
N ARG A 284 -19.34 16.64 -27.94
CA ARG A 284 -19.38 16.97 -29.37
C ARG A 284 -20.58 17.86 -29.61
N ASN A 285 -20.32 19.13 -29.93
CA ASN A 285 -21.24 20.10 -30.56
C ASN A 285 -22.73 19.97 -30.16
N THR A 286 -23.03 19.93 -28.84
CA THR A 286 -24.38 19.91 -28.19
C THR A 286 -24.94 18.57 -27.68
N SER A 287 -24.24 17.44 -27.83
CA SER A 287 -24.60 16.18 -27.16
C SER A 287 -23.45 15.63 -26.32
N GLU A 288 -23.71 15.38 -25.04
CA GLU A 288 -22.80 14.61 -24.18
C GLU A 288 -22.93 13.13 -24.52
N THR A 289 -21.87 12.51 -25.02
CA THR A 289 -21.82 11.06 -25.21
C THR A 289 -20.87 10.48 -24.18
N GLU A 290 -21.42 9.65 -23.29
CA GLU A 290 -20.66 8.88 -22.32
C GLU A 290 -20.06 7.64 -23.00
N LYS A 291 -18.73 7.49 -22.91
CA LYS A 291 -18.01 6.31 -23.35
C LYS A 291 -17.36 5.61 -22.17
N GLU A 292 -17.41 4.28 -22.18
CA GLU A 292 -16.72 3.45 -21.20
C GLU A 292 -15.41 2.94 -21.78
N ILE A 293 -14.38 2.85 -20.96
CA ILE A 293 -13.13 2.17 -21.29
C ILE A 293 -12.83 1.21 -20.14
N ILE A 294 -12.57 -0.05 -20.46
CA ILE A 294 -12.12 -1.04 -19.50
C ILE A 294 -10.67 -1.40 -19.81
N ILE A 295 -9.80 -1.25 -18.82
CA ILE A 295 -8.39 -1.61 -18.94
C ILE A 295 -8.12 -2.82 -18.05
N TYR A 296 -7.51 -3.84 -18.64
CA TYR A 296 -7.22 -5.11 -17.99
C TYR A 296 -5.75 -5.18 -17.62
N PHE A 297 -5.47 -5.70 -16.43
CA PHE A 297 -4.15 -5.74 -15.82
C PHE A 297 -3.88 -7.10 -15.19
N VAL A 298 -2.61 -7.50 -15.21
CA VAL A 298 -2.10 -8.70 -14.53
C VAL A 298 -0.86 -8.34 -13.72
N GLU A 299 -0.65 -9.04 -12.61
CA GLU A 299 0.60 -8.97 -11.85
C GLU A 299 1.55 -10.05 -12.35
N GLU A 300 2.68 -9.65 -12.93
CA GLU A 300 3.76 -10.54 -13.33
C GLU A 300 5.04 -10.13 -12.61
N GLU A 301 5.67 -11.09 -11.94
CA GLU A 301 6.94 -10.87 -11.21
C GLU A 301 6.88 -9.72 -10.19
N GLY A 302 5.70 -9.48 -9.59
CA GLY A 302 5.48 -8.40 -8.63
C GLY A 302 5.37 -7.01 -9.26
N LYS A 303 5.15 -6.94 -10.57
CA LYS A 303 4.84 -5.72 -11.31
C LYS A 303 3.51 -5.87 -12.04
N TRP A 304 2.70 -4.83 -11.98
CA TRP A 304 1.45 -4.79 -12.72
C TRP A 304 1.69 -4.27 -14.13
N ARG A 305 1.13 -4.95 -15.12
CA ARG A 305 1.12 -4.52 -16.51
C ARG A 305 -0.29 -4.57 -17.07
N SER A 306 -0.62 -3.66 -17.99
CA SER A 306 -1.83 -3.80 -18.77
C SER A 306 -1.65 -4.93 -19.79
N VAL A 307 -2.73 -5.67 -20.04
CA VAL A 307 -2.76 -6.76 -21.01
C VAL A 307 -3.77 -6.52 -22.13
N ASP A 308 -4.76 -5.66 -21.90
CA ASP A 308 -5.75 -5.30 -22.91
C ASP A 308 -6.49 -4.01 -22.54
N VAL A 309 -7.15 -3.41 -23.54
CA VAL A 309 -8.07 -2.27 -23.38
C VAL A 309 -9.30 -2.52 -24.24
N LYS A 310 -10.49 -2.38 -23.64
CA LYS A 310 -11.78 -2.47 -24.33
C LYS A 310 -12.51 -1.13 -24.25
N ILE A 311 -13.15 -0.73 -25.34
CA ILE A 311 -14.02 0.45 -25.45
C ILE A 311 -15.46 -0.01 -25.69
#